data_AF-A0A414AXX2-F1
#
_entry.id   AF-A0A414AXX2-F1
#
_cell.length_a   1.000
_cell.length_b   1.000
_cell.length_c   1.000
_cell.angle_alpha   90.00
_cell.angle_beta   90.00
_cell.angle_gamma   90.00
#
_symmetry.space_group_name_H-M   'P 1'
#
loop_
_entity.id
_entity.type
_entity.pdbx_description
1 polymer ?
#
loop_
_entity_poly.entity_id
_entity_poly.type
_entity_poly.pdbx_seq_one_letter_code
_entity_poly.pdbx_strand_id
1 'polypeptide(L)'
;MDKTESKYRDIQFCSEKNKSLMLVHSKDAKAYADLLEASPHVVKYKCILPLDPGFMEEVSRLGIRPECFGIAWASDFWIENADGTTGIREVVSVAQLVKKSAIQKLELSRRYWKQLDVDDWKIVVIDRGGG
;
A
#
# COMPACT_ATOMS: atom_id res chain seq x y z
N MET A 1 5.68 8.96 3.63
CA MET A 1 6.84 8.08 3.82
C MET A 1 7.53 7.93 2.48
N ASP A 2 8.85 7.90 2.49
CA ASP A 2 9.54 7.06 1.51
C ASP A 2 9.24 5.62 1.95
N LYS A 3 8.64 4.83 1.06
CA LYS A 3 8.31 3.43 1.35
C LYS A 3 9.37 2.49 0.80
N THR A 4 10.38 3.02 0.12
CA THR A 4 11.53 2.28 -0.41
C THR A 4 12.69 2.27 0.59
N GLU A 5 12.67 3.18 1.57
CA GLU A 5 13.65 3.24 2.66
C GLU A 5 12.94 3.18 4.03
N SER A 6 13.09 2.05 4.73
CA SER A 6 12.57 1.89 6.10
C SER A 6 13.60 2.36 7.13
N LYS A 7 13.17 3.18 8.11
CA LYS A 7 13.96 3.47 9.34
C LYS A 7 13.98 2.29 10.34
N TYR A 8 13.24 1.23 10.06
CA TYR A 8 13.09 0.04 10.90
C TYR A 8 13.52 -1.22 10.13
N ARG A 9 13.92 -2.28 10.85
CA ARG A 9 14.22 -3.56 10.20
C ARG A 9 12.99 -4.08 9.48
N ASP A 10 13.19 -4.45 8.23
CA ASP A 10 12.22 -5.17 7.42
C ASP A 10 11.79 -6.46 8.13
N ILE A 11 10.52 -6.81 7.98
CA ILE A 11 9.94 -8.03 8.54
C ILE A 11 9.73 -9.00 7.38
N GLN A 12 10.46 -10.11 7.41
CA GLN A 12 10.30 -11.20 6.46
C GLN A 12 9.41 -12.31 7.03
N PHE A 13 8.62 -12.96 6.19
CA PHE A 13 7.76 -14.08 6.58
C PHE A 13 7.42 -14.97 5.39
N CYS A 14 7.22 -16.27 5.62
CA CYS A 14 6.77 -17.18 4.58
C CYS A 14 5.26 -17.03 4.37
N SER A 15 4.84 -16.82 3.13
CA SER A 15 3.43 -16.75 2.73
C SER A 15 3.01 -18.08 2.11
N GLU A 16 1.96 -18.69 2.67
CA GLU A 16 1.40 -19.91 2.12
C GLU A 16 0.58 -19.62 0.87
N LYS A 17 -0.13 -18.49 0.81
CA LYS A 17 -0.87 -18.08 -0.39
C LYS A 17 0.04 -17.79 -1.58
N ASN A 18 1.21 -17.19 -1.34
CA ASN A 18 2.14 -16.80 -2.40
C ASN A 18 3.25 -17.83 -2.64
N LYS A 19 3.38 -18.83 -1.76
CA LYS A 19 4.44 -19.87 -1.79
C LYS A 19 5.84 -19.28 -1.89
N SER A 20 6.06 -18.18 -1.17
CA SER A 20 7.29 -17.40 -1.22
C SER A 20 7.59 -16.70 0.11
N LEU A 21 8.84 -16.30 0.27
CA LEU A 21 9.23 -15.38 1.34
C LEU A 21 8.82 -13.97 0.94
N MET A 22 7.97 -13.34 1.77
CA MET A 22 7.47 -11.99 1.59
C MET A 22 8.15 -11.04 2.58
N LEU A 23 8.10 -9.74 2.29
CA LEU A 23 8.71 -8.69 3.11
C LEU A 23 7.74 -7.52 3.29
N VAL A 24 7.71 -6.92 4.49
CA VAL A 24 6.99 -5.68 4.79
C VAL A 24 7.83 -4.76 5.67
N HIS A 25 7.58 -3.45 5.60
CA HIS A 25 8.37 -2.43 6.32
C HIS A 25 7.84 -2.06 7.71
N SER A 26 6.75 -2.68 8.19
CA SER A 26 6.20 -2.37 9.51
C SER A 26 5.45 -3.54 10.14
N LYS A 27 5.36 -3.53 11.47
CA LYS A 27 4.53 -4.49 12.23
C LYS A 27 3.05 -4.39 11.86
N ASP A 28 2.57 -3.19 11.54
CA ASP A 28 1.17 -3.00 11.16
C ASP A 28 0.88 -3.60 9.78
N ALA A 29 1.78 -3.41 8.82
CA ALA A 29 1.69 -4.08 7.53
C ALA A 29 1.79 -5.60 7.71
N LYS A 30 2.65 -6.10 8.61
CA LYS A 30 2.71 -7.53 8.92
C LYS A 30 1.40 -8.06 9.49
N ALA A 31 0.78 -7.34 10.42
CA ALA A 31 -0.52 -7.71 10.96
C ALA A 31 -1.62 -7.73 9.88
N TYR A 32 -1.59 -6.78 8.95
CA TYR A 32 -2.51 -6.80 7.81
C TYR A 32 -2.23 -8.00 6.87
N ALA A 33 -0.97 -8.33 6.62
CA ALA A 33 -0.59 -9.51 5.83
C ALA A 33 -1.11 -10.80 6.47
N ASP A 34 -1.12 -10.92 7.81
CA ASP A 34 -1.72 -12.06 8.50
C ASP A 34 -3.23 -12.18 8.25
N LEU A 35 -3.95 -11.06 8.16
CA LEU A 35 -5.36 -11.06 7.78
C LEU A 35 -5.55 -11.50 6.32
N LEU A 36 -4.65 -11.11 5.42
CA LEU A 36 -4.68 -11.56 4.02
C LEU A 36 -4.40 -13.06 3.91
N GLU A 37 -3.42 -13.60 4.66
CA GLU A 37 -3.13 -15.04 4.72
C GLU A 37 -4.31 -15.86 5.25
N ALA A 38 -5.04 -15.35 6.24
CA ALA A 38 -6.18 -16.07 6.81
C ALA A 38 -7.46 -15.98 5.95
N SER A 39 -7.56 -14.98 5.06
CA SER A 39 -8.78 -14.72 4.31
C SER A 39 -9.03 -15.78 3.21
N PRO A 40 -10.21 -16.43 3.18
CA PRO A 40 -10.57 -17.33 2.09
C PRO A 40 -10.87 -16.58 0.78
N HIS A 41 -11.14 -15.28 0.84
CA HIS A 41 -11.47 -14.46 -0.33
C HIS A 41 -10.23 -13.92 -1.05
N VAL A 42 -9.03 -14.15 -0.50
CA VAL A 42 -7.77 -13.74 -1.12
C VAL A 42 -7.11 -14.95 -1.75
N VAL A 43 -6.76 -14.85 -3.03
CA VAL A 43 -6.02 -15.89 -3.75
C VAL A 43 -4.53 -15.72 -3.50
N LYS A 44 -4.02 -14.51 -3.78
CA LYS A 44 -2.61 -14.14 -3.65
C LYS A 44 -2.48 -12.65 -3.44
N TYR A 45 -1.31 -12.18 -3.02
CA TYR A 45 -1.06 -10.75 -2.84
C TYR A 45 0.43 -10.42 -2.96
N LYS A 46 0.74 -9.18 -3.32
CA LYS A 46 2.10 -8.65 -3.34
C LYS A 46 2.26 -7.62 -2.25
N CYS A 47 3.41 -7.61 -1.58
CA CYS A 47 3.80 -6.58 -0.63
C CYS A 47 4.71 -5.56 -1.33
N ILE A 48 4.61 -4.29 -0.93
CA ILE A 48 5.51 -3.20 -1.37
C ILE A 48 5.61 -3.19 -2.90
N LEU A 49 4.47 -3.06 -3.57
CA LEU A 49 4.41 -3.07 -5.03
C LEU A 49 4.85 -1.70 -5.57
N PRO A 50 6.03 -1.58 -6.21
CA PRO A 50 6.46 -0.31 -6.78
C PRO A 50 5.49 0.13 -7.87
N LEU A 51 5.22 1.43 -7.95
CA LEU A 51 4.43 1.99 -9.03
C LEU A 51 5.30 2.18 -10.27
N ASP A 52 4.71 1.96 -11.43
CA ASP A 52 5.40 2.14 -12.70
C ASP A 52 5.64 3.64 -12.96
N PRO A 53 6.89 4.07 -13.19
CA PRO A 53 7.21 5.46 -13.47
C PRO A 53 6.47 6.03 -14.70
N GLY A 54 6.24 5.22 -15.74
CA GLY A 54 5.52 5.65 -16.94
C GLY A 54 4.08 6.04 -16.64
N PHE A 55 3.35 5.18 -15.92
CA PHE A 55 1.99 5.49 -15.49
C PHE A 55 1.94 6.62 -14.45
N MET A 56 2.99 6.78 -13.63
CA MET A 56 3.09 7.86 -12.67
C MET A 56 3.18 9.26 -13.31
N GLU A 57 3.76 9.38 -14.51
CA GLU A 57 3.84 10.65 -15.23
C GLU A 57 2.46 11.16 -15.69
N GLU A 58 1.53 10.25 -15.94
CA GLU A 58 0.17 10.53 -16.41
C GLU A 58 -0.78 10.95 -15.27
N VAL A 59 -0.42 10.64 -14.02
CA VAL A 59 -1.26 10.97 -12.86
C VAL A 59 -1.41 12.48 -12.71
N SER A 60 -2.67 12.93 -12.67
CA SER A 60 -3.01 14.34 -12.47
C SER A 60 -2.34 14.92 -11.22
N ARG A 61 -1.58 16.00 -11.41
CA ARG A 61 -0.84 16.71 -10.35
C ARG A 61 -1.71 17.69 -9.54
N LEU A 62 -2.96 17.90 -9.94
CA LEU A 62 -3.84 18.90 -9.33
C LEU A 62 -4.03 18.65 -7.82
N GLY A 63 -3.60 19.60 -7.00
CA GLY A 63 -3.71 19.51 -5.52
C GLY A 63 -2.65 18.64 -4.83
N ILE A 64 -1.70 18.07 -5.58
CA ILE A 64 -0.60 17.25 -5.07
C ILE A 64 0.71 18.03 -5.27
N ARG A 65 1.54 18.09 -4.23
CA ARG A 65 2.82 18.80 -4.33
C ARG A 65 3.80 18.06 -5.26
N PRO A 66 4.60 18.76 -6.08
CA PRO A 66 5.59 18.14 -6.97
C PRO A 66 6.53 17.16 -6.26
N GLU A 67 6.93 17.46 -5.02
CA GLU A 67 7.80 16.58 -4.22
C GLU A 67 7.23 15.16 -3.98
N CYS A 68 5.92 14.97 -4.12
CA CYS A 68 5.31 13.64 -4.01
C CYS A 68 5.61 12.73 -5.21
N PHE A 69 5.98 13.31 -6.36
CA PHE A 69 6.28 12.59 -7.60
C PHE A 69 7.77 12.30 -7.78
N GLY A 70 8.65 12.97 -7.01
CA GLY A 70 10.10 12.79 -7.09
C GLY A 70 10.67 11.65 -6.22
N ILE A 71 9.80 10.88 -5.55
CA ILE A 71 10.19 9.79 -4.65
C ILE A 71 9.55 8.51 -5.18
N ALA A 72 10.32 7.42 -5.27
CA ALA A 72 9.80 6.11 -5.65
C ALA A 72 8.65 5.72 -4.69
N TRP A 73 7.47 5.45 -5.25
CA TRP A 73 6.31 5.02 -4.48
C TRP A 73 6.09 3.52 -4.63
N ALA A 74 5.62 2.91 -3.56
CA ALA A 74 5.11 1.55 -3.57
C ALA A 74 3.80 1.49 -2.79
N SER A 75 2.81 0.78 -3.31
CA SER A 75 1.61 0.45 -2.55
C SER A 75 1.90 -0.69 -1.57
N ASP A 76 1.32 -0.63 -0.37
CA ASP A 76 1.66 -1.62 0.66
C ASP A 76 1.20 -3.01 0.25
N PHE A 77 -0.02 -3.12 -0.29
CA PHE A 77 -0.55 -4.39 -0.78
C PHE A 77 -1.29 -4.23 -2.10
N TRP A 78 -1.00 -5.14 -3.02
CA TRP A 78 -1.82 -5.49 -4.17
C TRP A 78 -2.42 -6.87 -3.93
N ILE A 79 -3.71 -7.05 -4.14
CA ILE A 79 -4.45 -8.25 -3.74
C ILE A 79 -5.21 -8.78 -4.94
N GLU A 80 -5.07 -10.09 -5.20
CA GLU A 80 -5.94 -10.82 -6.10
C GLU A 80 -7.04 -11.49 -5.28
N ASN A 81 -8.28 -11.04 -5.48
CA ASN A 81 -9.45 -11.62 -4.81
C ASN A 81 -9.94 -12.86 -5.56
N ALA A 82 -10.65 -13.73 -4.85
CA ALA A 82 -11.21 -14.97 -5.40
C ALA A 82 -12.30 -14.73 -6.46
N ASP A 83 -12.91 -13.56 -6.49
CA ASP A 83 -13.86 -13.12 -7.52
C ASP A 83 -13.17 -12.58 -8.79
N GLY A 84 -11.83 -12.60 -8.85
CA GLY A 84 -11.03 -12.10 -9.95
C GLY A 84 -10.74 -10.60 -9.90
N THR A 85 -11.29 -9.87 -8.92
CA THR A 85 -11.02 -8.44 -8.78
C THR A 85 -9.66 -8.17 -8.14
N THR A 86 -9.12 -6.99 -8.42
CA THR A 86 -7.89 -6.49 -7.80
C THR A 86 -8.23 -5.50 -6.69
N GLY A 87 -7.61 -5.66 -5.52
CA GLY A 87 -7.70 -4.71 -4.41
C GLY A 87 -6.35 -4.08 -4.07
N ILE A 88 -6.37 -2.80 -3.69
CA ILE A 88 -5.18 -2.07 -3.20
C ILE A 88 -5.41 -1.63 -1.76
N ARG A 89 -4.39 -1.81 -0.91
CA ARG A 89 -4.43 -1.37 0.49
C ARG A 89 -3.22 -0.54 0.82
N GLU A 90 -3.46 0.63 1.39
CA GLU A 90 -2.44 1.50 1.95
C GLU A 90 -2.58 1.53 3.47
N VAL A 91 -1.60 0.96 4.17
CA VAL A 91 -1.56 0.89 5.64
C VAL A 91 -1.04 2.20 6.20
N VAL A 92 -1.84 2.82 7.06
CA VAL A 92 -1.58 4.17 7.57
C VAL A 92 -2.04 4.30 9.02
N SER A 93 -1.24 4.95 9.85
CA SER A 93 -1.63 5.28 11.22
C SER A 93 -2.50 6.55 11.27
N VAL A 94 -3.34 6.67 12.30
CA VAL A 94 -4.16 7.88 12.53
C VAL A 94 -3.30 9.15 12.58
N ALA A 95 -2.12 9.08 13.21
CA ALA A 95 -1.17 10.19 13.29
C ALA A 95 -0.58 10.63 11.94
N GLN A 96 -0.64 9.77 10.91
CA GLN A 96 -0.25 10.15 9.55
C GLN A 96 -1.40 10.82 8.80
N LEU A 97 -2.65 10.45 9.04
CA LEU A 97 -3.81 11.03 8.34
C LEU A 97 -3.98 12.53 8.61
N VAL A 98 -3.51 13.02 9.76
CA VAL A 98 -3.50 14.47 10.05
C VAL A 98 -2.43 15.25 9.28
N LYS A 99 -1.48 14.56 8.63
CA LYS A 99 -0.38 15.20 7.88
C LYS A 99 -0.80 15.38 6.43
N LYS A 100 -0.85 16.63 5.97
CA LYS A 100 -1.17 16.98 4.57
C LYS A 100 -0.32 16.20 3.55
N SER A 101 0.97 16.00 3.82
CA SER A 101 1.86 15.24 2.94
C SER A 101 1.51 13.76 2.85
N ALA A 102 0.95 13.15 3.89
CA ALA A 102 0.47 11.77 3.83
C ALA A 102 -0.82 11.67 3.01
N ILE A 103 -1.76 12.60 3.22
CA ILE A 103 -3.00 12.66 2.43
C ILE A 103 -2.72 12.86 0.94
N GLN A 104 -1.80 13.76 0.59
CA GLN A 104 -1.41 13.98 -0.81
C GLN A 104 -0.80 12.74 -1.46
N LYS A 105 -0.03 11.96 -0.70
CA LYS A 105 0.54 10.68 -1.18
C LYS A 105 -0.51 9.59 -1.32
N LEU A 106 -1.48 9.55 -0.42
CA LEU A 106 -2.64 8.64 -0.53
C LEU A 106 -3.49 8.98 -1.75
N GLU A 107 -3.75 10.26 -2.00
CA GLU A 107 -4.49 10.69 -3.20
C GLU A 107 -3.71 10.39 -4.48
N LEU A 108 -2.38 10.52 -4.47
CA LEU A 108 -1.53 10.09 -5.58
C LEU A 108 -1.74 8.60 -5.88
N SER A 109 -1.63 7.75 -4.85
CA SER A 109 -1.82 6.29 -5.00
C SER A 109 -3.22 5.97 -5.53
N ARG A 110 -4.26 6.60 -4.97
CA ARG A 110 -5.64 6.40 -5.41
C ARG A 110 -5.82 6.76 -6.89
N ARG A 111 -5.27 7.88 -7.35
CA ARG A 111 -5.36 8.30 -8.77
C ARG A 111 -4.60 7.34 -9.68
N TYR A 112 -3.41 6.92 -9.29
CA TYR A 112 -2.61 5.94 -10.02
C TYR A 112 -3.37 4.62 -10.23
N TRP A 113 -4.02 4.10 -9.20
CA TRP A 113 -4.76 2.84 -9.34
C TRP A 113 -6.08 3.02 -10.08
N LYS A 114 -6.74 4.16 -9.92
CA LYS A 114 -7.99 4.45 -10.64
C LYS A 114 -7.79 4.55 -12.16
N GLN A 115 -6.69 5.12 -12.64
CA GLN A 115 -6.41 5.14 -14.09
C GLN A 115 -6.11 3.74 -14.66
N LEU A 116 -5.70 2.79 -13.82
CA LEU A 116 -5.51 1.38 -14.18
C LEU A 116 -6.77 0.53 -13.95
N ASP A 117 -7.93 1.18 -13.82
CA ASP A 117 -9.24 0.57 -13.59
C ASP A 117 -9.35 -0.27 -12.31
N VAL A 118 -8.53 0.04 -11.30
CA VAL A 118 -8.61 -0.59 -9.98
C VAL A 118 -9.41 0.30 -9.03
N ASP A 119 -10.69 -0.04 -8.87
CA ASP A 119 -11.63 0.70 -8.01
C ASP A 119 -11.58 0.32 -6.53
N ASP A 120 -11.19 -0.90 -6.20
CA ASP A 120 -11.09 -1.36 -4.80
C ASP A 120 -9.77 -0.88 -4.15
N TRP A 121 -9.55 0.43 -4.16
CA TRP A 121 -8.48 1.09 -3.42
C TRP A 121 -8.99 1.54 -2.05
N LYS A 122 -8.31 1.13 -0.97
CA LYS A 122 -8.70 1.49 0.40
C LYS A 122 -7.49 1.79 1.27
N ILE A 123 -7.71 2.65 2.27
CA ILE A 123 -6.77 2.82 3.37
C ILE A 123 -7.10 1.85 4.51
N VAL A 124 -6.07 1.23 5.07
CA VAL A 124 -6.17 0.44 6.29
C VAL A 124 -5.66 1.32 7.42
N VAL A 125 -6.58 1.81 8.25
CA VAL A 125 -6.24 2.71 9.34
C VAL A 125 -5.89 1.89 10.58
N ILE A 126 -4.69 2.13 11.10
CA ILE A 126 -4.21 1.49 12.32
C ILE A 126 -4.35 2.47 13.46
N ASP A 127 -5.27 2.17 14.36
CA ASP A 127 -5.41 2.87 15.63
C ASP A 127 -4.65 2.09 16.71
N ARG A 128 -3.45 2.55 17.02
CA ARG A 128 -2.75 2.13 18.23
C ARG A 128 -3.29 3.04 19.32
N GLY A 129 -4.42 2.64 19.93
CA GLY A 129 -5.04 3.40 21.01
C GLY A 129 -3.97 3.87 21.99
N GLY A 130 -4.03 5.16 22.35
CA GLY A 130 -3.12 5.72 23.36
C GLY A 130 -3.22 4.86 24.62
N GLY A 131 -2.08 4.32 25.06
CA GLY A 131 -1.97 3.67 26.36
C GLY A 131 -2.22 4.62 27.51
#